data_AF-R5KD05-F1
#
_entry.id   AF-R5KD05-F1
#
_cell.length_a   1.000
_cell.length_b   1.000
_cell.length_c   1.000
_cell.angle_alpha   90.00
_cell.angle_beta   90.00
_cell.angle_gamma   90.00
#
_symmetry.space_group_name_H-M   'P 1'
#
loop_
_entity.id
_entity.type
_entity.pdbx_description
1 polymer ?
#
loop_
_entity_poly.entity_id
_entity_poly.type
_entity_poly.pdbx_seq_one_letter_code
_entity_poly.pdbx_strand_id
1 'polypeptide(L)'
;MLNDIITNRTTDATKTVTAGDITLDRIYVERRKELVGEGQRYFDVLRRGETVTRYTDVNNRGWHDALSEEARTFSRDSEKALPLIPQSELDVNPNMQQNPEY
;
A
#
# COMPACT_ATOMS: atom_id res chain seq x y z
N MET A 1 12.69 19.00 0.35
CA MET A 1 13.20 17.86 1.15
C MET A 1 12.13 17.44 2.16
N LEU A 2 12.22 16.26 2.80
CA LEU A 2 11.12 15.67 3.62
C LEU A 2 10.54 16.63 4.68
N ASN A 3 11.37 17.46 5.30
CA ASN A 3 10.91 18.45 6.27
C ASN A 3 9.94 19.47 5.68
N ASP A 4 10.07 19.86 4.41
CA ASP A 4 9.16 20.82 3.77
C ASP A 4 7.72 20.28 3.74
N ILE A 5 7.57 18.96 3.54
CA ILE A 5 6.26 18.29 3.59
C ILE A 5 5.76 18.27 5.04
N ILE A 6 6.60 17.89 6.00
CA ILE A 6 6.22 17.79 7.42
C ILE A 6 5.79 19.16 7.97
N THR A 7 6.53 20.22 7.69
CA THR A 7 6.24 21.58 8.20
C THR A 7 4.99 22.18 7.56
N ASN A 8 4.55 21.68 6.40
CA ASN A 8 3.26 22.03 5.81
C ASN A 8 2.07 21.35 6.51
N ARG A 9 2.30 20.40 7.42
CA ARG A 9 1.26 19.61 8.10
C ARG A 9 1.25 19.80 9.61
N THR A 10 2.34 20.26 10.21
CA THR A 10 2.42 20.50 11.65
C THR A 10 3.43 21.58 12.00
N THR A 11 3.18 22.31 13.09
CA THR A 11 4.12 23.25 13.70
C THR A 11 4.99 22.61 14.79
N ASP A 12 4.77 21.33 15.12
CA ASP A 12 5.57 20.60 16.09
C ASP A 12 6.95 20.27 15.52
N ALA A 13 7.95 21.06 15.89
CA ALA A 13 9.33 20.90 15.44
C ALA A 13 9.92 19.52 15.80
N THR A 14 9.41 18.83 16.83
CA THR A 14 9.87 17.48 17.21
C THR A 14 9.52 16.42 16.17
N LYS A 15 8.66 16.72 15.20
CA LYS A 15 8.31 15.83 14.09
C LYS A 15 9.25 15.95 12.89
N THR A 16 10.06 17.00 12.82
CA THR A 16 11.05 17.17 11.76
C THR A 16 12.17 16.13 11.89
N VAL A 17 12.85 15.85 10.78
CA VAL A 17 13.95 14.89 10.72
C VAL A 17 15.29 15.60 10.54
N THR A 18 16.35 15.02 11.09
CA THR A 18 17.73 15.42 10.83
C THR A 18 18.34 14.54 9.73
N ALA A 19 19.54 14.88 9.27
CA ALA A 19 20.29 14.00 8.38
C ALA A 19 20.70 12.67 9.05
N GLY A 20 20.81 12.63 10.39
CA GLY A 20 21.17 11.42 11.14
C GLY A 20 20.01 10.46 11.37
N ASP A 21 18.77 10.97 11.40
CA ASP A 21 17.59 10.20 11.81
C ASP A 21 16.61 9.94 10.66
N ILE A 22 16.92 10.39 9.44
CA ILE A 22 16.09 10.11 8.26
C ILE A 22 16.30 8.67 7.80
N THR A 23 15.22 7.89 7.81
CA THR A 23 15.20 6.49 7.35
C THR A 23 14.20 6.31 6.20
N LEU A 24 14.33 5.19 5.46
CA LEU A 24 13.34 4.81 4.46
C LEU A 24 11.95 4.65 5.08
N ASP A 25 11.84 3.99 6.24
CA ASP A 25 10.57 3.83 6.94
C ASP A 25 9.93 5.17 7.32
N ARG A 26 10.75 6.14 7.74
CA ARG A 26 10.28 7.50 8.02
C ARG A 26 9.70 8.15 6.76
N ILE A 27 10.38 8.04 5.61
CA ILE A 27 9.87 8.52 4.32
C ILE A 27 8.56 7.81 3.95
N TYR A 28 8.49 6.49 4.15
CA TYR A 28 7.33 5.68 3.82
C TYR A 28 6.11 5.98 4.68
N VAL A 29 6.30 6.29 5.96
CA VAL A 29 5.24 6.78 6.84
C VAL A 29 4.71 8.13 6.34
N GLU A 30 5.60 9.07 6.01
CA GLU A 30 5.15 10.40 5.57
C GLU A 30 4.49 10.36 4.18
N ARG A 31 4.98 9.54 3.24
CA ARG A 31 4.28 9.30 1.96
C ARG A 31 2.86 8.77 2.15
N ARG A 32 2.65 7.86 3.11
CA ARG A 32 1.31 7.32 3.41
C ARG A 32 0.37 8.36 3.98
N LYS A 33 0.87 9.26 4.82
CA LYS A 33 0.08 10.34 5.41
C LYS A 33 -0.28 11.40 4.37
N GLU A 34 0.71 11.78 3.57
CA GLU A 34 0.57 12.84 2.58
C GLU A 34 -0.35 12.44 1.43
N LEU A 35 -0.21 11.19 0.94
CA LEU A 35 -0.85 10.72 -0.30
C LEU A 35 -2.00 9.75 -0.05
N VAL A 36 -2.61 9.81 1.14
CA VAL A 36 -3.78 8.98 1.47
C VAL A 36 -4.95 9.37 0.57
N GLY A 37 -5.56 8.39 -0.08
CA GLY A 37 -6.64 8.62 -1.05
C GLY A 37 -6.19 8.93 -2.47
N GLU A 38 -4.88 9.05 -2.74
CA GLU A 38 -4.34 9.42 -4.06
C GLU A 38 -3.80 8.23 -4.88
N GLY A 39 -4.23 7.01 -4.54
CA GLY A 39 -3.88 5.79 -5.29
C GLY A 39 -2.44 5.28 -5.11
N GLN A 40 -1.62 5.92 -4.28
CA GLN A 40 -0.19 5.58 -4.15
C GLN A 40 0.07 4.32 -3.33
N ARG A 41 -0.75 4.07 -2.30
CA ARG A 41 -0.47 3.02 -1.30
C ARG A 41 -0.37 1.64 -1.92
N TYR A 42 -1.21 1.32 -2.89
CA TYR A 42 -1.22 0.03 -3.57
C TYR A 42 0.12 -0.24 -4.29
N PHE A 43 0.55 0.69 -5.16
CA PHE A 43 1.82 0.57 -5.88
C PHE A 43 3.03 0.59 -4.95
N ASP A 44 2.97 1.40 -3.88
CA ASP A 44 4.01 1.46 -2.86
C ASP A 44 4.18 0.12 -2.13
N VAL A 45 3.10 -0.63 -1.88
CA VAL A 45 3.16 -1.96 -1.27
C VAL A 45 3.79 -2.97 -2.23
N LEU A 46 3.31 -3.01 -3.48
CA LEU A 46 3.78 -3.97 -4.48
C LEU A 46 5.26 -3.82 -4.78
N ARG A 47 5.71 -2.59 -5.10
CA ARG A 47 7.09 -2.32 -5.51
C ARG A 47 8.12 -2.56 -4.40
N ARG A 48 7.69 -2.56 -3.14
CA ARG A 48 8.55 -2.79 -1.96
C ARG A 48 8.42 -4.19 -1.38
N GLY A 49 7.50 -5.01 -1.91
CA GLY A 49 7.20 -6.33 -1.35
C GLY A 49 6.73 -6.29 0.10
N GLU A 50 5.99 -5.25 0.46
CA GLU A 50 5.42 -5.15 1.82
C GLU A 50 4.24 -6.11 1.98
N THR A 51 4.06 -6.60 3.21
CA THR A 51 2.80 -7.21 3.64
C THR A 51 2.02 -6.20 4.46
N VAL A 52 0.83 -5.85 4.00
CA VAL A 52 -0.13 -5.04 4.73
C VAL A 52 -0.94 -5.95 5.64
N THR A 53 -1.01 -5.61 6.92
CA THR A 53 -1.96 -6.20 7.87
C THR A 53 -2.95 -5.12 8.28
N ARG A 54 -4.24 -5.31 7.97
CA ARG A 54 -5.32 -4.35 8.29
C ARG A 54 -5.65 -4.40 9.78
N TYR A 55 -5.80 -5.60 10.33
CA TYR A 55 -5.92 -5.87 11.76
C TYR A 55 -5.71 -7.37 12.01
N THR A 56 -5.28 -7.71 13.23
CA THR A 56 -5.07 -9.11 13.68
C THR A 56 -6.22 -9.63 14.54
N ASP A 57 -6.98 -8.74 15.17
CA ASP A 57 -8.12 -9.06 16.03
C ASP A 57 -9.34 -8.23 15.58
N VAL A 58 -10.48 -8.90 15.41
CA VAL A 58 -11.75 -8.27 15.03
C VAL A 58 -12.24 -7.24 16.05
N ASN A 59 -11.85 -7.38 17.32
CA ASN A 59 -12.13 -6.41 18.38
C ASN A 59 -11.34 -5.10 18.20
N ASN A 60 -10.24 -5.15 17.45
CA ASN A 60 -9.34 -4.01 17.20
C ASN A 60 -9.32 -3.59 15.72
N ARG A 61 -10.40 -3.88 14.98
CA ARG A 61 -10.48 -3.63 13.53
C ARG A 61 -10.62 -2.15 13.12
N GLY A 62 -10.77 -1.24 14.09
CA GLY A 62 -11.03 0.17 13.83
C GLY A 62 -12.32 0.37 13.01
N TRP A 63 -12.21 1.12 11.91
CA TRP A 63 -13.33 1.45 11.02
C TRP A 63 -13.56 0.41 9.90
N HIS A 64 -12.88 -0.74 9.94
CA HIS A 64 -13.11 -1.80 8.97
C HIS A 64 -14.34 -2.65 9.32
N ASP A 65 -15.01 -3.16 8.28
CA ASP A 65 -15.93 -4.29 8.43
C ASP A 65 -15.20 -5.55 8.93
N ALA A 66 -15.98 -6.54 9.36
CA ALA A 66 -15.46 -7.88 9.63
C ALA A 66 -15.01 -8.54 8.31
N LEU A 67 -13.71 -8.71 8.17
CA LEU A 67 -13.02 -9.31 7.03
C LEU A 67 -12.69 -10.76 7.36
N SER A 68 -12.68 -11.62 6.33
CA SER A 68 -12.07 -12.95 6.40
C SER A 68 -10.59 -12.84 6.74
N GLU A 69 -9.99 -13.92 7.26
CA GLU A 69 -8.56 -13.92 7.61
C GLU A 69 -7.66 -13.60 6.42
N GLU A 70 -7.95 -14.18 5.25
CA GLU A 70 -7.26 -13.87 3.99
C GLU A 70 -7.34 -12.37 3.66
N ALA A 71 -8.54 -11.78 3.74
CA ALA A 71 -8.76 -10.38 3.42
C ALA A 71 -8.20 -9.40 4.47
N ARG A 72 -7.70 -9.86 5.63
CA ARG A 72 -7.01 -8.99 6.59
C ARG A 72 -5.58 -8.67 6.17
N THR A 73 -5.00 -9.48 5.30
CA THR A 73 -3.65 -9.28 4.79
C THR A 73 -3.64 -9.02 3.30
N PHE A 74 -2.55 -8.41 2.81
CA PHE A 74 -2.31 -8.23 1.37
C PHE A 74 -0.82 -8.03 1.14
N SER A 75 -0.25 -8.76 0.18
CA SER A 75 1.13 -8.61 -0.26
C SER A 75 1.22 -8.74 -1.78
N ARG A 76 2.43 -8.54 -2.32
CA ARG A 76 2.74 -8.76 -3.74
C ARG A 76 2.56 -10.21 -4.21
N ASP A 77 2.51 -11.15 -3.28
CA ASP A 77 2.36 -12.58 -3.56
C ASP A 77 0.90 -13.04 -3.41
N SER A 78 -0.02 -12.10 -3.16
CA SER A 78 -1.45 -12.40 -3.23
C SER A 78 -1.86 -12.60 -4.68
N GLU A 79 -2.74 -13.55 -4.96
CA GLU A 79 -3.35 -13.69 -6.29
C GLU A 79 -3.99 -12.33 -6.71
N LYS A 80 -4.59 -11.61 -5.75
CA LYS A 80 -5.22 -10.29 -5.97
C LYS A 80 -4.20 -9.14 -6.11
N ALA A 81 -2.90 -9.42 -6.13
CA ALA A 81 -1.86 -8.41 -6.28
C ALA A 81 -1.88 -7.77 -7.66
N LEU A 82 -2.24 -8.51 -8.71
CA LEU A 82 -2.37 -8.01 -10.08
C LEU A 82 -3.82 -8.13 -10.55
N PRO A 83 -4.42 -7.06 -11.11
CA PRO A 83 -5.71 -7.18 -11.77
C PRO A 83 -5.63 -8.18 -12.92
N LEU A 84 -6.66 -9.01 -13.06
CA LEU A 84 -6.77 -9.95 -14.18
C LEU A 84 -6.80 -9.21 -15.51
N ILE A 85 -6.18 -9.82 -16.51
CA ILE A 85 -6.41 -9.42 -17.90
C ILE A 85 -7.89 -9.67 -18.19
N PRO A 86 -8.65 -8.68 -18.71
CA PRO A 86 -10.06 -8.84 -18.98
C PRO A 86 -10.35 -10.01 -19.93
N GLN A 87 -11.40 -10.78 -19.64
CA GLN A 87 -11.75 -11.96 -20.45
C GLN A 87 -12.00 -11.59 -21.92
N SER A 88 -12.63 -10.44 -22.17
CA SER A 88 -12.86 -9.95 -23.53
C SER A 88 -11.57 -9.73 -24.32
N GLU A 89 -10.46 -9.39 -23.66
CA GLU A 89 -9.14 -9.24 -24.31
C GLU A 89 -8.51 -10.61 -24.62
N LEU A 90 -8.71 -11.60 -23.74
CA LEU A 90 -8.28 -12.97 -23.96
C LEU A 90 -9.05 -13.63 -25.11
N ASP A 91 -10.36 -13.39 -25.18
CA ASP A 91 -11.24 -13.98 -26.19
C ASP A 91 -10.88 -13.53 -27.62
N VAL A 92 -10.42 -12.29 -27.78
CA VAL A 92 -10.09 -11.71 -29.10
C VAL A 92 -8.63 -11.94 -29.51
N ASN A 93 -7.72 -12.19 -28.56
CA ASN A 93 -6.30 -12.40 -28.85
C ASN A 93 -5.83 -13.78 -28.35
N PRO A 94 -5.78 -14.80 -29.22
CA PRO A 94 -5.41 -16.17 -28.82
C PRO A 94 -3.95 -16.32 -28.37
N ASN A 95 -3.09 -15.30 -28.59
CA ASN A 95 -1.72 -15.29 -28.11
C ASN A 95 -1.59 -14.64 -26.72
N MET A 96 -2.65 -14.04 -26.18
CA MET A 96 -2.65 -13.44 -24.85
C MET A 96 -2.71 -14.54 -23.80
N GLN A 97 -1.85 -14.43 -22.79
CA GLN A 97 -1.84 -15.32 -21.63
C GLN A 97 -2.25 -14.54 -20.39
N GLN A 98 -3.03 -15.16 -19.52
CA GLN A 98 -3.39 -14.57 -18.23
C GLN A 98 -2.13 -14.38 -17.37
N ASN A 99 -2.24 -13.49 -16.36
CA ASN A 99 -1.27 -13.41 -15.29
C ASN A 99 -1.02 -14.81 -14.67
N PRO A 100 0.21 -15.09 -14.20
CA PRO A 100 0.50 -16.34 -13.49
C PRO A 100 -0.49 -16.61 -12.36
N GLU A 101 -0.79 -17.89 -12.11
CA GLU A 101 -1.70 -18.39 -11.07
C GLU A 101 -3.21 -18.21 -11.35
N TYR A 102 -3.59 -17.78 -12.55
CA TYR A 102 -4.98 -17.64 -13.00
C TYR A 102 -5.27 -18.27 -14.37
#